data_AF-A0A929GX89-F1
#
_entry.id   AF-A0A929GX89-F1
#
_cell.length_a   1.000
_cell.length_b   1.000
_cell.length_c   1.000
_cell.angle_alpha   90.00
_cell.angle_beta   90.00
_cell.angle_gamma   90.00
#
_symmetry.space_group_name_H-M   'P 1'
#
loop_
_entity.id
_entity.type
_entity.pdbx_description
1 polymer ?
#
loop_
_entity_poly.entity_id
_entity_poly.type
_entity_poly.pdbx_seq_one_letter_code
_entity_poly.pdbx_strand_id
1 'polypeptide(L)' 'MNILVTGGAGFIGSHLCDYLISKGEHVSVIDDLSTGFFENIVHLQGNSRF' A
#
# COMPACT_ATOMS: atom_id res chain seq x y z
N MET A 1 4.06 -4.73 13.31
CA MET A 1 3.97 -5.99 12.54
C MET A 1 4.34 -5.72 11.09
N ASN A 2 4.83 -6.73 10.37
CA ASN A 2 5.08 -6.61 8.92
C ASN A 2 3.89 -7.22 8.18
N ILE A 3 3.25 -6.45 7.31
CA ILE A 3 2.03 -6.84 6.61
C ILE A 3 2.25 -6.77 5.11
N LEU A 4 2.00 -7.88 4.42
CA LEU A 4 1.99 -7.94 2.97
C LEU A 4 0.57 -7.67 2.46
N VAL A 5 0.39 -6.64 1.63
CA VAL A 5 -0.87 -6.35 0.93
C VAL A 5 -0.72 -6.72 -0.54
N THR A 6 -1.47 -7.72 -0.99
CA THR A 6 -1.59 -8.05 -2.41
C THR A 6 -2.69 -7.19 -3.04
N GLY A 7 -2.43 -6.58 -4.20
CA GLY A 7 -3.38 -5.66 -4.82
C GLY A 7 -3.38 -4.25 -4.20
N GLY A 8 -2.27 -3.84 -3.60
CA GLY A 8 -2.14 -2.57 -2.86
C GLY A 8 -2.24 -1.30 -3.72
N ALA A 9 -2.08 -1.39 -5.04
CA ALA A 9 -2.29 -0.28 -5.97
C ALA A 9 -3.75 -0.19 -6.48
N GLY A 10 -4.64 -1.08 -6.05
CA GLY A 10 -6.09 -0.96 -6.26
C GLY A 10 -6.75 0.04 -5.30
N PHE A 11 -8.01 0.43 -5.56
CA PHE A 11 -8.74 1.41 -4.74
C PHE A 11 -8.82 1.03 -3.25
N ILE A 12 -9.21 -0.21 -2.93
CA ILE A 12 -9.30 -0.65 -1.53
C ILE A 12 -7.90 -0.89 -0.95
N GLY A 13 -7.00 -1.46 -1.75
CA GLY A 13 -5.64 -1.81 -1.34
C GLY A 13 -4.84 -0.59 -0.89
N SER A 14 -4.92 0.53 -1.62
CA SER A 14 -4.16 1.74 -1.28
C SER A 14 -4.66 2.39 0.01
N HIS A 15 -5.99 2.49 0.17
CA HIS A 15 -6.60 2.99 1.41
C HIS A 15 -6.31 2.08 2.61
N LEU A 16 -6.22 0.76 2.40
CA LEU A 16 -5.80 -0.16 3.44
C LEU A 16 -4.34 0.08 3.83
N CYS A 17 -3.46 0.33 2.86
CA CYS A 17 -2.06 0.69 3.13
C CYS A 17 -1.97 1.97 3.97
N ASP A 18 -2.70 3.03 3.60
CA ASP A 18 -2.79 4.27 4.40
C ASP A 18 -3.22 3.97 5.84
N TYR A 19 -4.28 3.19 6.00
CA TYR A 19 -4.81 2.82 7.31
C TYR A 19 -3.79 2.05 8.16
N LEU A 20 -3.13 1.04 7.59
CA LEU A 20 -2.14 0.23 8.32
C LEU A 20 -0.91 1.05 8.73
N ILE A 21 -0.41 1.91 7.82
CA ILE A 21 0.69 2.84 8.13
C ILE A 21 0.30 3.81 9.24
N SER A 22 -0.94 4.30 9.24
CA SER A 22 -1.49 5.18 10.29
C SER A 22 -1.56 4.50 11.67
N LYS A 23 -1.63 3.16 11.69
CA LYS A 23 -1.59 2.34 12.90
C LYS A 23 -0.17 2.02 13.37
N GLY A 24 0.86 2.47 12.64
CA GLY A 24 2.26 2.20 12.97
C GLY A 24 2.78 0.87 12.44
N GLU A 25 2.03 0.20 11.55
CA GLU A 25 2.45 -1.04 10.93
C GLU A 25 3.44 -0.79 9.77
N HIS A 26 4.29 -1.77 9.49
CA HIS A 26 5.12 -1.79 8.29
C HIS A 26 4.38 -2.57 7.20
N VAL A 27 4.21 -1.94 6.04
CA VAL A 27 3.46 -2.47 4.91
C VAL A 27 4.41 -2.75 3.77
N SER A 28 4.20 -3.85 3.05
CA SER A 28 4.81 -4.09 1.74
C SER A 28 3.71 -4.47 0.77
N VAL A 29 3.83 -4.04 -0.48
CA VAL A 29 2.81 -4.27 -1.51
C VAL A 29 3.35 -5.16 -2.62
N ILE A 30 2.55 -6.13 -3.05
CA ILE A 30 2.71 -6.82 -4.33
C ILE A 30 1.47 -6.54 -5.17
N ASP A 31 1.67 -5.97 -6.35
CA ASP A 31 0.60 -5.66 -7.28
C ASP A 31 1.10 -5.83 -8.71
N ASP A 32 0.28 -6.41 -9.58
CA ASP A 32 0.60 -6.62 -10.99
C ASP A 32 0.09 -5.47 -11.90
N LEU A 33 -0.62 -4.50 -11.31
CA LEU A 33 -1.21 -3.34 -11.97
C LEU A 33 -2.21 -3.71 -13.08
N SER A 34 -2.79 -4.91 -13.03
CA SER A 34 -3.79 -5.35 -14.02
C SER A 34 -5.07 -4.51 -13.99
N THR A 35 -5.47 -4.05 -12.81
CA THR A 35 -6.62 -3.15 -12.57
C THR A 35 -6.32 -2.00 -11.61
N GLY A 36 -5.12 -2.00 -11.01
CA GLY A 36 -4.62 -0.96 -10.12
C GLY A 36 -3.87 0.13 -10.86
N PHE A 37 -3.68 1.27 -10.21
CA PHE A 37 -2.94 2.42 -10.73
C PHE A 37 -1.81 2.76 -9.76
N PHE A 38 -0.58 2.89 -10.25
CA PHE A 38 0.58 3.18 -9.40
C PHE A 38 0.42 4.51 -8.64
N GLU A 39 -0.30 5.46 -9.24
CA GLU A 39 -0.69 6.74 -8.67
C GLU A 39 -1.46 6.60 -7.34
N ASN A 40 -2.15 5.47 -7.13
CA ASN A 40 -2.88 5.22 -5.88
C ASN A 40 -1.94 5.01 -4.67
N ILE A 41 -0.65 4.75 -4.88
CA ILE A 41 0.32 4.50 -3.80
C ILE A 41 1.56 5.40 -3.90
N VAL A 42 1.63 6.30 -4.89
CA VAL A 42 2.81 7.16 -5.09
C VAL A 42 3.07 8.08 -3.88
N HIS A 43 2.02 8.51 -3.18
CA HIS A 43 2.13 9.34 -1.97
C HIS A 43 2.71 8.58 -0.78
N LEU A 44 2.68 7.24 -0.82
CA LEU A 44 3.29 6.38 0.19
C LEU A 44 4.78 6.12 -0.08
N GLN A 45 5.27 6.40 -1.29
CA GLN A 45 6.69 6.24 -1.60
C GLN A 45 7.56 7.14 -0.71
N GLY A 46 8.62 6.55 -0.14
CA GLY A 46 9.54 7.24 0.76
C GLY A 46 9.09 7.28 2.22
N ASN A 47 7.89 6.77 2.54
CA ASN A 47 7.52 6.49 3.92
C ASN A 47 8.36 5.32 4.44
N SER A 48 9.03 5.48 5.59
CA SER A 48 9.90 4.42 6.16
C SER A 48 9.16 3.14 6.58
N ARG A 49 7.83 3.16 6.55
CA ARG A 49 6.95 2.02 6.85
C ARG A 49 6.22 1.46 5.62
N PHE A 50 6.55 1.87 4.39
CA PHE A 50 5.94 1.38 3.15
C PHE A 50 7.01 0.85 2.16
#